data_AF-A0A1U9NK99-F1
#
_entry.id   AF-A0A1U9NK99-F1
#
_cell.length_a   1.000
_cell.length_b   1.000
_cell.length_c   1.000
_cell.angle_alpha   90.00
_cell.angle_beta   90.00
_cell.angle_gamma   90.00
#
_symmetry.space_group_name_H-M   'P 1'
#
loop_
_entity.id
_entity.type
_entity.pdbx_description
1 polymer ?
#
loop_
_entity_poly.entity_id
_entity_poly.type
_entity_poly.pdbx_seq_one_letter_code
_entity_poly.pdbx_strand_id
1 'polypeptide(L)' 'MGIRAITDNQGKTLDRYTICFCDGSLLNLSHNCDSPQGVFMWGEGCPSTDDKRISFDDLPSNVQRYLTRKGLVK' A
#
# COMPACT_ATOMS: atom_id res chain seq x y z
N MET A 1 13.16 -5.32 1.76
CA MET A 1 11.84 -5.60 2.33
C MET A 1 11.09 -6.55 1.41
N GLY A 2 10.39 -7.53 1.96
CA GLY A 2 9.43 -8.35 1.21
C GLY A 2 8.00 -7.94 1.57
N ILE A 3 7.06 -8.05 0.64
CA ILE A 3 5.65 -7.84 0.91
C ILE A 3 5.11 -9.07 1.65
N ARG A 4 4.49 -8.84 2.81
CA ARG A 4 3.71 -9.83 3.56
C ARG A 4 2.25 -9.81 3.16
N ALA A 5 1.67 -8.63 2.94
CA ALA A 5 0.27 -8.47 2.58
C ALA A 5 0.01 -7.14 1.87
N ILE A 6 -1.03 -7.10 1.05
CA ILE A 6 -1.61 -5.87 0.52
C ILE A 6 -3.11 -5.93 0.77
N THR A 7 -3.67 -4.84 1.29
CA THR A 7 -5.12 -4.69 1.47
C THR A 7 -5.63 -3.46 0.74
N ASP A 8 -6.83 -3.57 0.19
CA ASP A 8 -7.63 -2.49 -0.40
C ASP A 8 -8.87 -2.26 0.47
N ASN A 9 -8.98 -1.08 1.06
CA ASN A 9 -10.14 -0.68 1.86
C ASN A 9 -11.35 -0.28 1.01
N GLN A 10 -11.25 -0.39 -0.33
CA GLN A 10 -12.28 -0.11 -1.32
C GLN A 10 -12.73 1.36 -1.34
N GLY A 11 -11.86 2.28 -0.91
CA GLY A 11 -12.16 3.72 -0.88
C GLY A 11 -12.93 4.17 0.36
N LYS A 12 -12.93 3.38 1.45
CA LYS A 12 -13.45 3.81 2.77
C LYS A 12 -12.74 5.07 3.26
N THR A 13 -11.44 5.20 2.98
CA THR A 13 -10.61 6.35 3.35
C THR A 13 -9.64 6.72 2.21
N LEU A 14 -8.91 7.84 2.37
CA LEU A 14 -7.95 8.31 1.37
C LEU A 14 -6.71 7.41 1.28
N ASP A 15 -6.29 6.78 2.38
CA ASP A 15 -5.27 5.74 2.47
C ASP A 15 -5.80 4.37 2.03
N ARG A 16 -6.25 4.31 0.78
CA ARG A 16 -6.95 3.15 0.22
C ARG A 16 -6.17 1.84 0.34
N TYR A 17 -4.86 1.89 0.14
CA TYR A 17 -4.01 0.70 0.11
C TYR A 17 -3.08 0.66 1.31
N THR A 18 -3.04 -0.47 2.00
CA THR A 18 -2.03 -0.74 3.03
C THR A 18 -1.13 -1.87 2.55
N ILE A 19 0.17 -1.59 2.46
CA ILE A 19 1.20 -2.59 2.20
C ILE A 19 1.85 -2.94 3.53
N CYS A 20 1.74 -4.21 3.91
CA CYS A 20 2.42 -4.76 5.08
C CYS A 20 3.68 -5.49 4.63
N PHE A 21 4.82 -5.12 5.20
CA PHE A 21 6.10 -5.75 4.92
C PHE A 21 6.44 -6.82 5.95
N CYS A 22 7.34 -7.73 5.58
CA CYS A 22 7.74 -8.85 6.45
C CYS A 22 8.43 -8.42 7.75
N ASP A 23 8.98 -7.20 7.81
CA ASP A 23 9.59 -6.62 9.01
C ASP A 23 8.57 -5.97 9.96
N GLY A 24 7.28 -6.00 9.63
CA GLY A 24 6.21 -5.40 10.44
C GLY A 24 5.94 -3.93 10.14
N SER A 25 6.73 -3.30 9.27
CA SER A 25 6.42 -1.96 8.78
C SER A 25 5.20 -1.98 7.85
N LEU A 26 4.47 -0.86 7.86
CA LEU A 26 3.31 -0.62 7.02
C LEU A 26 3.53 0.63 6.16
N LEU A 27 3.04 0.59 4.93
CA LEU A 27 2.95 1.75 4.06
C LEU A 27 1.51 1.94 3.60
N ASN A 28 0.93 3.07 3.98
CA ASN A 28 -0.42 3.49 3.59
C ASN A 28 -0.35 4.44 2.39
N LEU A 29 -1.07 4.09 1.32
CA LEU A 29 -1.07 4.80 0.04
C LEU A 29 -2.47 5.14 -0.41
N SER A 30 -2.64 6.33 -0.99
CA SER A 30 -3.83 6.62 -1.77
C SER A 30 -3.77 6.03 -3.17
N HIS A 31 -4.92 6.07 -3.86
CA HIS A 31 -5.00 5.72 -5.27
C HIS A 31 -4.18 6.63 -6.19
N ASN A 32 -3.89 7.86 -5.74
CA ASN A 32 -3.13 8.87 -6.46
C ASN A 32 -1.85 9.24 -5.69
N CYS A 33 -1.05 8.23 -5.33
CA CYS A 33 0.08 8.38 -4.42
C CYS A 33 1.25 9.24 -4.98
N ASP A 34 1.21 9.59 -6.26
CA ASP A 34 2.16 10.45 -6.97
C ASP A 34 1.75 11.93 -7.02
N SER A 35 0.56 12.27 -6.54
CA SER A 35 0.08 13.64 -6.41
C SER A 35 0.51 14.26 -5.06
N PRO A 36 0.72 15.59 -4.99
CA PRO A 36 0.94 16.29 -3.72
C PRO A 36 -0.21 16.14 -2.71
N GLN A 37 -1.41 15.81 -3.18
CA GLN A 37 -2.60 15.56 -2.37
C GLN A 37 -2.76 14.08 -2.00
N GLY A 38 -1.91 13.20 -2.56
CA GLY A 38 -1.92 11.78 -2.28
C GLY A 38 -1.50 11.46 -0.86
N VAL A 39 -2.04 10.36 -0.30
CA VAL A 39 -1.58 9.85 0.98
C VAL A 39 -0.36 9.00 0.76
N PHE A 40 0.68 9.29 1.54
CA PHE A 40 1.89 8.49 1.65
C PHE A 40 2.35 8.54 3.11
N MET A 41 2.12 7.46 3.85
CA MET A 41 2.41 7.42 5.28
C MET A 41 3.01 6.08 5.70
N TRP A 42 4.18 6.14 6.31
CA TRP A 42 4.79 5.01 7.00
C TRP A 42 4.19 4.84 8.39
N GLY A 43 4.06 3.60 8.82
CA GLY A 43 3.66 3.26 10.18
C GLY A 43 4.14 1.86 10.56
N GLU A 44 3.70 1.42 11.74
CA GLU A 44 3.95 0.09 12.27
C GLU A 44 2.63 -0.53 12.71
N GLY A 45 2.51 -1.86 12.59
CA GLY A 45 1.35 -2.59 13.10
C GLY A 45 0.88 -3.70 12.18
N CYS A 46 -0.41 -4.03 12.29
CA CYS A 46 -1.06 -5.04 11.47
C CYS A 46 -2.07 -4.39 10.50
N PRO A 47 -2.23 -4.93 9.28
CA PRO A 47 -3.27 -4.49 8.37
C PRO A 47 -4.66 -4.75 8.98
N SER A 48 -5.64 -3.94 8.59
CA SER A 48 -7.04 -4.11 8.95
C SER A 48 -7.54 -5.50 8.54
N THR A 49 -8.31 -6.15 9.41
CA THR A 49 -8.93 -7.46 9.14
C THR A 49 -10.15 -7.35 8.22
N ASP A 50 -10.73 -6.15 8.11
CA ASP A 50 -11.99 -5.91 7.37
C ASP A 50 -11.75 -5.47 5.92
N ASP A 51 -10.50 -5.31 5.52
CA ASP A 51 -10.13 -4.87 4.19
C ASP A 51 -9.84 -6.03 3.25
N LYS A 52 -10.11 -5.81 1.95
CA LYS A 52 -9.96 -6.86 0.96
C LYS A 52 -8.48 -7.12 0.72
N ARG A 53 -8.04 -8.35 0.97
CA ARG A 53 -6.69 -8.77 0.59
C ARG A 53 -6.57 -8.86 -0.93
N ILE A 54 -5.55 -8.24 -1.48
CA ILE A 54 -5.27 -8.18 -2.92
C ILE A 54 -3.82 -8.57 -3.20
N SER A 55 -3.52 -8.85 -4.47
CA SER A 55 -2.15 -9.06 -4.96
C SER A 55 -1.51 -7.74 -5.42
N PHE A 56 -0.20 -7.77 -5.69
CA PHE A 56 0.50 -6.61 -6.24
C PHE A 56 -0.04 -6.23 -7.63
N ASP A 57 -0.40 -7.23 -8.45
CA ASP A 57 -0.89 -7.02 -9.81
C ASP A 57 -2.29 -6.38 -9.85
N ASP A 58 -3.05 -6.47 -8.75
CA ASP A 58 -4.34 -5.80 -8.59
C ASP A 58 -4.21 -4.30 -8.28
N LEU A 59 -3.01 -3.83 -7.92
CA LEU A 59 -2.78 -2.41 -7.63
C LEU A 59 -2.86 -1.57 -8.90
N PRO A 60 -3.27 -0.29 -8.80
CA PRO A 60 -3.17 0.65 -9.91
C PRO A 60 -1.73 0.78 -10.40
N SER A 61 -1.54 0.97 -11.71
CA SER A 61 -0.22 1.01 -12.34
C SER A 61 0.70 2.11 -11.80
N ASN A 62 0.15 3.25 -11.35
CA ASN A 62 0.91 4.31 -10.70
C ASN A 62 1.43 3.87 -9.31
N VAL A 63 0.60 3.16 -8.53
CA VAL A 63 0.98 2.61 -7.23
C VAL A 63 2.06 1.53 -7.38
N GLN A 64 1.89 0.60 -8.33
CA GLN A 64 2.89 -0.42 -8.65
C GLN A 64 4.24 0.24 -9.02
N ARG A 65 4.22 1.18 -9.97
CA ARG A 65 5.41 1.92 -10.41
C ARG A 65 6.09 2.64 -9.27
N TYR A 66 5.32 3.25 -8.36
CA TYR A 66 5.86 3.93 -7.19
C TYR A 66 6.64 2.97 -6.29
N LEU A 67 6.02 1.83 -5.95
CA LEU A 67 6.61 0.81 -5.09
C LEU A 67 7.91 0.23 -5.69
N THR A 68 7.91 -0.07 -6.98
CA THR A 68 9.10 -0.56 -7.69
C THR A 68 10.21 0.50 -7.74
N ARG A 69 9.89 1.77 -8.07
CA ARG A 69 10.88 2.86 -8.12
C ARG A 69 11.57 3.13 -6.78
N LYS A 70 10.86 2.91 -5.68
CA LYS A 70 11.40 3.05 -4.32
C LYS A 70 12.17 1.83 -3.83
N GLY A 71 12.27 0.76 -4.63
CA GLY A 71 12.93 -0.49 -4.25
C GLY A 71 12.22 -1.23 -3.10
N LEU A 72 10.93 -0.95 -2.89
CA LEU A 72 10.11 -1.57 -1.85
C LEU A 72 9.62 -2.96 -2.26
N VAL A 73 9.62 -3.22 -3.57
CA VAL A 73 9.23 -4.47 -4.21
C VAL A 73 10.27 -4.76 -5.30
N LYS A 74 10.69 -6.02 -5.41
CA LYS A 74 11.63 -6.50 -6.44
C LYS A 74 10.86 -7.17 -7.56
#